data_AF-A0A8H3I3D4-F1
#
_entry.id   AF-A0A8H3I3D4-F1
#
_cell.length_a   1.000
_cell.length_b   1.000
_cell.length_c   1.000
_cell.angle_alpha   90.00
_cell.angle_beta   90.00
_cell.angle_gamma   90.00
#
_symmetry.space_group_name_H-M   'P 1'
#
loop_
_entity.id
_entity.type
_entity.pdbx_description
1 polymer ?
#
loop_
_entity_poly.entity_id
_entity_poly.type
_entity_poly.pdbx_seq_one_letter_code
_entity_poly.pdbx_strand_id
1 'polypeptide(L)'
;MAESSSQARSPSSSKYHHISRNYCSRTSHSTRIQKLNILDLESGEFTLTDVRSTFGKVDMYRDFDKADRDQHKLEDQLSALAKRAGEIMSRVKKMYDAGKKEVQLPRKDRDLLRRFLFIMMYRNSSFAKRFDKSGRDYDSDDREEMLAYMQEKGFPNPKDVWFANIRGFLKVDLSKKWPDIITDLKERAYPMDVEWFVYTFKGLSCTPKDPAENLF
;
A
#
# COMPACT_ATOMS: atom_id res chain seq x y z
N MET A 1 -40.65 -10.88 -38.92
CA MET A 1 -39.50 -10.06 -39.37
C MET A 1 -39.50 -8.81 -38.50
N ALA A 2 -38.51 -8.46 -37.69
CA ALA A 2 -37.22 -9.07 -37.39
C ALA A 2 -36.87 -8.71 -35.93
N GLU A 3 -36.24 -9.65 -35.23
CA GLU A 3 -35.50 -9.42 -33.99
C GLU A 3 -34.26 -8.57 -34.29
N SER A 4 -33.89 -7.66 -33.38
CA SER A 4 -32.53 -7.14 -33.33
C SER A 4 -32.09 -6.99 -31.87
N SER A 5 -31.14 -7.84 -31.49
CA SER A 5 -30.33 -7.75 -30.28
C SER A 5 -29.54 -6.44 -30.22
N SER A 6 -29.34 -5.93 -29.01
CA SER A 6 -28.14 -5.15 -28.67
C SER A 6 -27.71 -5.51 -27.25
N GLN A 7 -26.53 -6.12 -27.15
CA GLN A 7 -25.81 -6.43 -25.91
C GLN A 7 -25.01 -5.22 -25.41
N ALA A 8 -24.53 -5.37 -24.16
CA ALA A 8 -23.34 -4.77 -23.53
C ALA A 8 -23.63 -3.54 -22.63
N ARG A 9 -23.03 -3.34 -21.44
CA ARG A 9 -21.85 -3.93 -20.76
C ARG A 9 -22.07 -3.94 -19.24
N SER A 10 -21.59 -4.98 -18.56
CA SER A 10 -21.47 -5.01 -17.09
C SER A 10 -20.15 -4.35 -16.63
N PRO A 11 -20.07 -3.69 -15.46
CA PRO A 11 -18.88 -2.99 -15.02
C PRO A 11 -17.80 -3.92 -14.44
N SER A 12 -16.56 -3.62 -14.80
CA SER A 12 -15.31 -4.29 -14.40
C SER A 12 -15.10 -4.27 -12.88
N SER A 13 -14.95 -5.46 -12.31
CA SER A 13 -14.63 -5.70 -10.89
C SER A 13 -13.11 -5.63 -10.70
N SER A 14 -12.64 -4.59 -10.00
CA SER A 14 -11.24 -4.46 -9.57
C SER A 14 -10.96 -5.47 -8.45
N LYS A 15 -10.16 -6.50 -8.74
CA LYS A 15 -9.75 -7.53 -7.76
C LYS A 15 -8.24 -7.45 -7.50
N TYR A 16 -7.90 -7.32 -6.21
CA TYR A 16 -6.55 -7.18 -5.68
C TYR A 16 -5.71 -8.46 -5.89
N HIS A 17 -4.42 -8.30 -6.21
CA HIS A 17 -3.48 -9.40 -6.51
C HIS A 17 -2.40 -9.51 -5.40
N HIS A 18 -2.19 -10.72 -4.86
CA HIS A 18 -1.11 -11.04 -3.92
C HIS A 18 0.08 -11.68 -4.67
N ILE A 19 1.33 -11.31 -4.33
CA ILE A 19 2.55 -11.75 -5.04
C ILE A 19 3.54 -12.46 -4.10
N SER A 20 4.19 -13.51 -4.62
CA SER A 20 5.32 -14.24 -4.03
C SER A 20 6.53 -14.26 -4.98
N ARG A 21 7.75 -14.46 -4.40
CA ARG A 21 9.07 -14.79 -5.02
C ARG A 21 9.85 -13.59 -5.64
N ASN A 22 11.19 -13.51 -5.65
CA ASN A 22 12.31 -14.40 -5.27
C ASN A 22 13.63 -13.61 -5.02
N TYR A 23 14.56 -14.23 -4.29
CA TYR A 23 15.95 -13.82 -4.02
C TYR A 23 16.80 -13.61 -5.29
N CYS A 24 17.76 -12.66 -5.27
CA CYS A 24 19.05 -12.85 -5.95
C CYS A 24 20.18 -12.04 -5.28
N SER A 25 21.30 -12.73 -5.07
CA SER A 25 22.58 -12.30 -4.55
C SER A 25 23.25 -11.23 -5.42
N ARG A 26 24.00 -10.33 -4.76
CA ARG A 26 24.91 -9.37 -5.38
C ARG A 26 25.89 -10.04 -6.35
N THR A 27 25.82 -9.70 -7.62
CA THR A 27 26.97 -9.53 -8.54
C THR A 27 26.61 -8.56 -9.67
N SER A 28 27.66 -7.99 -10.26
CA SER A 28 27.79 -6.74 -11.03
C SER A 28 26.82 -6.46 -12.19
N HIS A 29 26.53 -5.16 -12.37
CA HIS A 29 26.15 -4.44 -13.59
C HIS A 29 25.67 -5.30 -14.78
N SER A 30 24.40 -5.66 -14.73
CA SER A 30 23.59 -5.99 -15.90
C SER A 30 22.17 -5.57 -15.56
N THR A 31 21.56 -4.73 -16.39
CA THR A 31 20.17 -4.25 -16.24
C THR A 31 19.22 -5.42 -16.46
N ARG A 32 19.17 -6.36 -15.51
CA ARG A 32 18.19 -7.45 -15.48
C ARG A 32 16.86 -6.81 -15.12
N ILE A 33 16.04 -6.57 -16.14
CA ILE A 33 14.63 -6.21 -15.95
C ILE A 33 14.01 -7.33 -15.11
N GLN A 34 13.72 -7.03 -13.85
CA GLN A 34 13.09 -7.98 -12.95
C GLN A 34 11.66 -8.19 -13.46
N LYS A 35 11.34 -9.43 -13.82
CA LYS A 35 10.00 -9.83 -14.24
C LYS A 35 9.28 -10.53 -13.08
N LEU A 36 8.02 -10.21 -12.89
CA LEU A 36 7.08 -10.77 -11.92
C LEU A 36 6.21 -11.79 -12.60
N ASN A 37 5.98 -12.92 -11.93
CA ASN A 37 4.87 -13.79 -12.25
C ASN A 37 3.63 -13.27 -11.52
N ILE A 38 2.66 -12.80 -12.29
CA ILE A 38 1.35 -12.35 -11.83
C ILE A 38 0.39 -13.51 -12.07
N LEU A 39 -0.25 -14.02 -11.01
CA LEU A 39 -1.36 -14.95 -11.14
C LEU A 39 -2.62 -14.15 -11.44
N ASP A 40 -3.19 -14.36 -12.63
CA ASP A 40 -4.53 -13.90 -12.94
C ASP A 40 -5.52 -14.80 -12.20
N LEU A 41 -6.29 -14.20 -11.30
CA LEU A 41 -7.24 -14.92 -10.45
C LEU A 41 -8.55 -15.26 -11.17
N GLU A 42 -8.81 -14.66 -12.33
CA GLU A 42 -9.99 -14.97 -13.15
C GLU A 42 -9.70 -16.09 -14.14
N SER A 43 -8.51 -16.12 -14.74
CA SER A 43 -8.08 -17.20 -15.65
C SER A 43 -7.33 -18.34 -14.95
N GLY A 44 -6.77 -18.10 -13.76
CA GLY A 44 -5.89 -19.04 -13.07
C GLY A 44 -4.48 -19.15 -13.68
N GLU A 45 -4.15 -18.31 -14.66
CA GLU A 45 -2.89 -18.38 -15.40
C GLU A 45 -1.82 -17.43 -14.84
N PHE A 46 -0.55 -17.81 -14.97
CA PHE A 46 0.57 -16.96 -14.60
C PHE A 46 1.05 -16.14 -15.80
N THR A 47 1.02 -14.83 -15.68
CA THR A 47 1.53 -13.88 -16.69
C THR A 47 2.81 -13.21 -16.20
N LEU A 48 3.76 -12.95 -17.11
CA LEU A 48 5.03 -12.28 -16.80
C LEU A 48 4.93 -10.78 -17.07
N THR A 49 5.21 -9.95 -16.07
CA THR A 49 5.18 -8.48 -16.19
C THR A 49 6.40 -7.84 -15.53
N ASP A 50 6.82 -6.67 -15.99
CA ASP A 50 7.98 -5.97 -15.42
C ASP A 50 7.68 -5.39 -14.03
N VAL A 51 8.58 -5.58 -13.06
CA VAL A 51 8.49 -5.00 -11.70
C VAL A 51 8.24 -3.49 -11.72
N ARG A 52 8.83 -2.81 -12.71
CA ARG A 52 8.70 -1.36 -12.88
C ARG A 52 7.26 -0.94 -13.18
N SER A 53 6.52 -1.68 -14.00
CA SER A 53 5.14 -1.29 -14.35
C SER A 53 4.15 -1.56 -13.22
N THR A 54 4.40 -2.58 -12.38
CA THR A 54 3.47 -2.97 -11.31
C THR A 54 3.73 -2.26 -9.97
N PHE A 55 5.00 -1.98 -9.62
CA PHE A 55 5.36 -1.46 -8.29
C PHE A 55 6.17 -0.16 -8.30
N GLY A 56 6.50 0.41 -9.47
CA GLY A 56 7.43 1.52 -9.52
C GLY A 56 7.21 2.46 -10.70
N LYS A 57 6.32 3.45 -10.53
CA LYS A 57 6.69 4.78 -11.03
C LYS A 57 7.89 5.25 -10.22
N VAL A 58 9.08 4.94 -10.73
CA VAL A 58 10.31 5.67 -10.39
C VAL A 58 9.97 7.15 -10.63
N ASP A 59 10.18 8.01 -9.63
CA ASP A 59 9.82 9.45 -9.59
C ASP A 59 8.46 9.90 -9.05
N MET A 60 7.61 9.06 -8.41
CA MET A 60 6.37 9.61 -7.81
C MET A 60 6.60 10.67 -6.72
N TYR A 61 7.82 10.75 -6.19
CA TYR A 61 8.19 11.63 -5.08
C TYR A 61 9.12 12.75 -5.52
N ARG A 62 9.49 12.84 -6.80
CA ARG A 62 10.27 13.97 -7.31
C ARG A 62 9.33 15.15 -7.55
N ASP A 63 9.28 16.06 -6.59
CA ASP A 63 8.91 17.44 -6.91
C ASP A 63 10.18 18.17 -7.35
N PHE A 64 10.22 18.60 -8.61
CA PHE A 64 11.33 19.36 -9.19
C PHE A 64 11.55 20.71 -8.47
N ASP A 65 10.56 21.18 -7.69
CA ASP A 65 10.62 22.44 -6.93
C ASP A 65 11.10 22.27 -5.47
N LYS A 66 11.14 21.03 -4.93
CA LYS A 66 11.60 20.74 -3.56
C LYS A 66 12.70 19.68 -3.58
N ALA A 67 13.82 19.99 -4.25
CA ALA A 67 15.02 19.18 -4.17
C ALA A 67 15.71 19.39 -2.80
N ASP A 68 15.40 18.62 -1.75
CA ASP A 68 16.30 18.59 -0.58
C ASP A 68 15.96 17.49 0.44
N ARG A 69 16.81 16.47 0.58
CA ARG A 69 16.91 15.49 1.69
C ARG A 69 15.71 14.62 2.11
N ASP A 70 14.52 15.17 2.25
CA ASP A 70 13.38 14.48 2.88
C ASP A 70 12.68 13.48 1.96
N GLN A 71 12.71 13.72 0.64
CA GLN A 71 12.23 12.76 -0.36
C GLN A 71 13.11 11.51 -0.42
N HIS A 72 14.45 11.70 -0.41
CA HIS A 72 15.40 10.58 -0.35
C HIS A 72 15.19 9.73 0.90
N LYS A 73 15.00 10.36 2.07
CA LYS A 73 14.69 9.65 3.30
C LYS A 73 13.40 8.84 3.19
N LEU A 74 12.35 9.38 2.54
CA LEU A 74 11.08 8.67 2.39
C LEU A 74 11.24 7.42 1.50
N GLU A 75 11.95 7.54 0.37
CA GLU A 75 12.24 6.39 -0.50
C GLU A 75 13.14 5.36 0.19
N ASP A 76 14.12 5.79 0.98
CA ASP A 76 14.95 4.88 1.79
C ASP A 76 14.10 4.11 2.81
N GLN A 77 13.15 4.79 3.46
CA GLN A 77 12.21 4.15 4.39
C GLN A 77 11.29 3.14 3.70
N LEU A 78 10.80 3.47 2.49
CA LEU A 78 9.96 2.59 1.69
C LEU A 78 10.74 1.38 1.19
N SER A 79 11.98 1.58 0.75
CA SER A 79 12.91 0.52 0.35
C SER A 79 13.22 -0.42 1.51
N ALA A 80 13.49 0.13 2.70
CA ALA A 80 13.71 -0.66 3.92
C ALA A 80 12.47 -1.48 4.31
N LEU A 81 11.27 -0.91 4.21
CA LEU A 81 10.02 -1.62 4.46
C LEU A 81 9.83 -2.78 3.46
N ALA A 82 10.02 -2.52 2.16
CA ALA A 82 9.90 -3.52 1.11
C ALA A 82 10.90 -4.67 1.29
N LYS A 83 12.15 -4.35 1.64
CA LYS A 83 13.17 -5.36 1.94
C LYS A 83 12.75 -6.27 3.08
N ARG A 84 12.33 -5.71 4.22
CA ARG A 84 11.91 -6.49 5.39
C ARG A 84 10.67 -7.35 5.10
N ALA A 85 9.71 -6.80 4.35
CA ALA A 85 8.53 -7.56 3.92
C ALA A 85 8.94 -8.74 3.03
N GLY A 86 9.84 -8.53 2.07
CA GLY A 86 10.39 -9.57 1.21
C GLY A 86 11.15 -10.67 1.97
N GLU A 87 11.89 -10.31 3.01
CA GLU A 87 12.56 -11.28 3.90
C GLU A 87 11.54 -12.19 4.60
N ILE A 88 10.46 -11.63 5.13
CA ILE A 88 9.37 -12.39 5.76
C ILE A 88 8.70 -13.32 4.72
N MET A 89 8.30 -12.79 3.56
CA MET A 89 7.66 -13.57 2.50
C MET A 89 8.56 -14.70 1.99
N SER A 90 9.86 -14.43 1.83
CA SER A 90 10.82 -15.47 1.42
C SER A 90 10.97 -16.54 2.50
N ARG A 91 10.95 -16.18 3.79
CA ARG A 91 11.00 -17.16 4.87
C ARG A 91 9.73 -18.03 4.87
N VAL A 92 8.55 -17.42 4.75
CA VAL A 92 7.27 -18.15 4.65
C VAL A 92 7.33 -19.14 3.49
N LYS A 93 7.82 -18.72 2.33
CA LYS A 93 7.82 -19.64 1.19
C LYS A 93 8.85 -20.75 1.29
N LYS A 94 10.03 -20.51 1.88
CA LYS A 94 11.03 -21.57 2.13
C LYS A 94 10.45 -22.65 3.04
N MET A 95 9.65 -22.27 4.03
CA MET A 95 8.95 -23.20 4.91
C MET A 95 7.91 -24.03 4.15
N TYR A 96 7.16 -23.39 3.26
CA TYR A 96 6.20 -24.06 2.38
C TYR A 96 6.88 -25.03 1.40
N ASP A 97 7.94 -24.59 0.72
CA ASP A 97 8.71 -25.41 -0.21
C ASP A 97 9.37 -26.62 0.51
N ALA A 98 9.64 -26.51 1.83
CA ALA A 98 10.11 -27.60 2.69
C ALA A 98 8.98 -28.52 3.21
N GLY A 99 7.74 -28.38 2.71
CA GLY A 99 6.61 -29.24 3.03
C GLY A 99 5.89 -28.91 4.34
N LYS A 100 6.17 -27.77 4.99
CA LYS A 100 5.42 -27.36 6.19
C LYS A 100 4.04 -26.86 5.81
N LYS A 101 3.01 -27.47 6.40
CA LYS A 101 1.60 -27.12 6.17
C LYS A 101 1.18 -25.81 6.86
N GLU A 102 1.87 -25.45 7.94
CA GLU A 102 1.56 -24.26 8.74
C GLU A 102 2.81 -23.42 8.98
N VAL A 103 2.65 -22.10 8.93
CA VAL A 103 3.71 -21.13 9.22
C VAL A 103 3.20 -20.16 10.27
N GLN A 104 3.77 -20.22 11.47
CA GLN A 104 3.48 -19.24 12.50
C GLN A 104 4.28 -17.96 12.23
N LEU A 105 3.56 -16.84 12.12
CA LEU A 105 4.15 -15.52 11.98
C LEU A 105 3.99 -14.74 13.29
N PRO A 106 5.10 -14.29 13.91
CA PRO A 106 5.04 -13.39 15.04
C PRO A 106 4.19 -12.15 14.74
N ARG A 107 3.53 -11.59 15.75
CA ARG A 107 2.72 -10.36 15.62
C ARG A 107 3.48 -9.25 14.89
N LYS A 108 4.74 -9.00 15.27
CA LYS A 108 5.62 -8.02 14.62
C LYS A 108 5.76 -8.22 13.09
N ASP A 109 5.80 -9.46 12.63
CA ASP A 109 5.98 -9.77 11.21
C ASP A 109 4.66 -9.60 10.46
N ARG A 110 3.54 -10.00 11.08
CA ARG A 110 2.19 -9.72 10.55
C ARG A 110 1.94 -8.22 10.43
N ASP A 111 2.28 -7.44 11.45
CA ASP A 111 2.06 -5.99 11.48
C ASP A 111 2.96 -5.27 10.46
N LEU A 112 4.20 -5.74 10.26
CA LEU A 112 5.06 -5.26 9.20
C LEU A 112 4.47 -5.55 7.81
N LEU A 113 3.99 -6.77 7.57
CA LEU A 113 3.36 -7.14 6.30
C LEU A 113 2.08 -6.31 6.05
N ARG A 114 1.25 -6.08 7.06
CA ARG A 114 0.06 -5.21 6.93
C ARG A 114 0.43 -3.78 6.59
N ARG A 115 1.44 -3.22 7.27
CA ARG A 115 1.99 -1.89 6.95
C ARG A 115 2.49 -1.84 5.51
N PHE A 116 3.25 -2.84 5.09
CA PHE A 116 3.74 -2.94 3.72
C PHE A 116 2.59 -2.96 2.70
N LEU A 117 1.60 -3.84 2.88
CA LEU A 117 0.46 -3.96 1.98
C LEU A 117 -0.36 -2.66 1.93
N PHE A 118 -0.66 -2.06 3.09
CA PHE A 118 -1.37 -0.79 3.15
C PHE A 118 -0.62 0.30 2.40
N ILE A 119 0.69 0.47 2.65
CA ILE A 119 1.49 1.50 1.99
C ILE A 119 1.57 1.26 0.48
N MET A 120 1.69 0.01 0.02
CA MET A 120 1.67 -0.31 -1.42
C MET A 120 0.32 0.03 -2.06
N MET A 121 -0.79 -0.26 -1.38
CA MET A 121 -2.13 0.10 -1.82
C MET A 121 -2.32 1.62 -1.84
N TYR A 122 -1.97 2.30 -0.75
CA TYR A 122 -2.13 3.74 -0.55
C TYR A 122 -1.27 4.57 -1.53
N ARG A 123 -0.08 4.07 -1.87
CA ARG A 123 0.81 4.74 -2.84
C ARG A 123 0.54 4.37 -4.29
N ASN A 124 -0.46 3.54 -4.58
CA ASN A 124 -0.72 3.10 -5.94
C ASN A 124 -1.07 4.31 -6.83
N SER A 125 -0.80 4.19 -8.13
CA SER A 125 -0.94 5.33 -9.05
C SER A 125 -2.37 5.87 -9.15
N SER A 126 -3.38 5.02 -8.91
CA SER A 126 -4.79 5.43 -8.93
C SER A 126 -5.14 6.28 -7.71
N PHE A 127 -4.64 5.93 -6.53
CA PHE A 127 -4.87 6.66 -5.30
C PHE A 127 -4.01 7.93 -5.22
N ALA A 128 -2.77 7.87 -5.74
CA ALA A 128 -1.91 9.04 -5.82
C ALA A 128 -2.51 10.18 -6.66
N LYS A 129 -3.30 9.86 -7.71
CA LYS A 129 -3.99 10.86 -8.55
C LYS A 129 -4.95 11.76 -7.76
N ARG A 130 -5.52 11.27 -6.65
CA ARG A 130 -6.35 12.07 -5.75
C ARG A 130 -5.60 13.30 -5.22
N PHE A 131 -4.29 13.17 -5.03
CA PHE A 131 -3.43 14.22 -4.47
C PHE A 131 -2.64 14.99 -5.53
N ASP A 132 -2.74 14.62 -6.80
CA ASP A 132 -2.05 15.25 -7.94
C ASP A 132 -2.84 16.47 -8.47
N LYS A 133 -3.42 17.23 -7.54
CA LYS A 133 -4.24 18.42 -7.79
C LYS A 133 -3.58 19.60 -7.09
N SER A 134 -3.62 20.77 -7.74
CA SER A 134 -3.21 22.04 -7.11
C SER A 134 -4.18 22.43 -6.01
N GLY A 135 -3.68 23.04 -4.93
CA GLY A 135 -4.40 23.44 -3.70
C GLY A 135 -5.93 23.47 -3.78
N ARG A 136 -6.51 24.49 -4.44
CA ARG A 136 -7.96 24.73 -4.50
C ARG A 136 -8.73 23.86 -5.50
N ASP A 137 -8.02 23.18 -6.39
CA ASP A 137 -8.55 22.34 -7.47
C ASP A 137 -8.73 20.88 -7.01
N TYR A 138 -8.55 20.60 -5.73
CA TYR A 138 -8.93 19.32 -5.13
C TYR A 138 -10.45 19.13 -5.25
N ASP A 139 -10.86 18.04 -5.89
CA ASP A 139 -12.24 17.79 -6.37
C ASP A 139 -12.80 16.43 -5.95
N SER A 140 -12.27 15.83 -4.88
CA SER A 140 -12.79 14.57 -4.33
C SER A 140 -13.91 14.79 -3.31
N ASP A 141 -14.63 13.72 -2.96
CA ASP A 141 -15.82 13.77 -2.09
C ASP A 141 -15.56 14.40 -0.70
N ASP A 142 -14.32 14.36 -0.22
CA ASP A 142 -13.89 14.89 1.08
C ASP A 142 -13.20 16.27 0.95
N ARG A 143 -13.59 17.05 -0.05
CA ARG A 143 -12.94 18.32 -0.39
C ARG A 143 -12.93 19.31 0.76
N GLU A 144 -14.05 19.48 1.44
CA GLU A 144 -14.17 20.48 2.50
C GLU A 144 -13.25 20.13 3.68
N GLU A 145 -13.24 18.86 4.08
CA GLU A 145 -12.41 18.32 5.14
C GLU A 145 -10.92 18.39 4.79
N MET A 146 -10.56 18.05 3.55
CA MET A 146 -9.17 18.14 3.06
C MET A 146 -8.66 19.58 3.11
N LEU A 147 -9.45 20.54 2.58
CA LEU A 147 -9.06 21.95 2.56
C LEU A 147 -8.95 22.54 3.97
N ALA A 148 -9.89 22.18 4.86
CA ALA A 148 -9.83 22.60 6.27
C ALA A 148 -8.58 22.04 6.96
N TYR A 149 -8.28 20.75 6.77
CA TYR A 149 -7.08 20.12 7.32
C TYR A 149 -5.79 20.74 6.79
N MET A 150 -5.73 21.02 5.49
CA MET A 150 -4.60 21.70 4.86
C MET A 150 -4.39 23.09 5.46
N GLN A 151 -5.47 23.85 5.67
CA GLN A 151 -5.40 25.17 6.29
C GLN A 151 -4.92 25.07 7.75
N GLU A 152 -5.47 24.14 8.54
CA GLU A 152 -5.11 23.93 9.94
C GLU A 152 -3.62 23.55 10.11
N LYS A 153 -3.12 22.67 9.25
CA LYS A 153 -1.74 22.14 9.32
C LYS A 153 -0.73 22.93 8.49
N GLY A 154 -1.16 23.92 7.70
CA GLY A 154 -0.30 24.73 6.85
C GLY A 154 0.25 23.98 5.62
N PHE A 155 -0.48 23.01 5.09
CA PHE A 155 -0.09 22.32 3.85
C PHE A 155 -0.49 23.14 2.62
N PRO A 156 0.43 23.46 1.70
CA PRO A 156 0.13 24.31 0.55
C PRO A 156 -0.58 23.57 -0.60
N ASN A 157 -0.49 22.24 -0.65
CA ASN A 157 -1.17 21.40 -1.64
C ASN A 157 -1.51 20.00 -1.06
N PRO A 158 -2.48 19.28 -1.66
CA PRO A 158 -2.85 17.92 -1.25
C PRO A 158 -1.69 16.91 -1.32
N LYS A 159 -0.73 17.11 -2.23
CA LYS A 159 0.44 16.23 -2.37
C LYS A 159 1.33 16.26 -1.13
N ASP A 160 1.47 17.42 -0.48
CA ASP A 160 2.17 17.54 0.81
C ASP A 160 1.44 16.77 1.94
N VAL A 161 0.10 16.76 1.93
CA VAL A 161 -0.72 15.92 2.84
C VAL A 161 -0.44 14.44 2.59
N TRP A 162 -0.45 14.01 1.33
CA TRP A 162 -0.15 12.62 0.96
C TRP A 162 1.24 12.17 1.46
N PHE A 163 2.26 13.02 1.32
CA PHE A 163 3.59 12.73 1.85
C PHE A 163 3.61 12.66 3.38
N ALA A 164 2.90 13.56 4.07
CA ALA A 164 2.76 13.52 5.52
C ALA A 164 2.10 12.21 6.00
N ASN A 165 1.02 11.80 5.31
CA ASN A 165 0.31 10.56 5.59
C ASN A 165 1.21 9.33 5.47
N ILE A 166 1.94 9.19 4.34
CA ILE A 166 2.87 8.07 4.15
C ILE A 166 3.91 8.04 5.28
N ARG A 167 4.48 9.20 5.66
CA ARG A 167 5.44 9.27 6.78
C ARG A 167 4.79 8.86 8.10
N GLY A 168 3.56 9.28 8.37
CA GLY A 168 2.79 8.90 9.55
C GLY A 168 2.60 7.39 9.65
N PHE A 169 2.04 6.79 8.59
CA PHE A 169 1.80 5.35 8.50
C PHE A 169 3.08 4.51 8.53
N LEU A 170 4.21 5.04 8.01
CA LEU A 170 5.51 4.38 8.11
C LEU A 170 6.06 4.33 9.54
N LYS A 171 5.79 5.36 10.34
CA LYS A 171 6.40 5.57 11.66
C LYS A 171 5.52 5.13 12.83
N VAL A 172 4.23 4.89 12.61
CA VAL A 172 3.31 4.50 13.67
C VAL A 172 3.78 3.23 14.40
N ASP A 173 3.60 3.20 15.71
CA ASP A 173 3.95 2.05 16.54
C ASP A 173 2.75 1.09 16.63
N LEU A 174 2.82 -0.03 15.88
CA LEU A 174 1.75 -1.03 15.83
C LEU A 174 1.75 -1.98 17.05
N SER A 175 2.70 -1.82 17.98
CA SER A 175 2.69 -2.56 19.24
C SER A 175 1.70 -2.00 20.25
N LYS A 176 1.31 -0.73 20.11
CA LYS A 176 0.33 -0.04 20.95
C LYS A 176 -1.10 -0.56 20.75
N LYS A 177 -2.02 -0.14 21.62
CA LYS A 177 -3.46 -0.42 21.47
C LYS A 177 -4.05 0.47 20.37
N TRP A 178 -5.13 0.00 19.74
CA TRP A 178 -5.80 0.72 18.66
C TRP A 178 -6.16 2.19 18.99
N PRO A 179 -6.70 2.53 20.17
CA PRO A 179 -6.99 3.93 20.51
C PRO A 179 -5.74 4.82 20.49
N ASP A 180 -4.61 4.31 20.99
CA ASP A 180 -3.33 5.05 21.02
C ASP A 180 -2.76 5.19 19.61
N ILE A 181 -2.84 4.14 18.79
CA ILE A 181 -2.45 4.15 17.37
C ILE A 181 -3.25 5.22 16.60
N ILE A 182 -4.56 5.26 16.81
CA ILE A 182 -5.45 6.21 16.12
C ILE A 182 -5.14 7.64 16.57
N THR A 183 -4.92 7.86 17.86
CA THR A 183 -4.55 9.16 18.41
C THR A 183 -3.23 9.65 17.81
N ASP A 184 -2.19 8.81 17.85
CA ASP A 184 -0.87 9.11 17.25
C ASP A 184 -0.98 9.43 15.75
N LEU A 185 -1.84 8.72 15.03
CA LEU A 185 -2.03 8.90 13.59
C LEU A 185 -2.80 10.18 13.26
N LYS A 186 -3.86 10.52 14.00
CA LYS A 186 -4.65 11.74 13.78
C LYS A 186 -3.82 13.01 13.98
N GLU A 187 -2.76 12.96 14.79
CA GLU A 187 -1.82 14.07 14.94
C GLU A 187 -0.90 14.26 13.72
N ARG A 188 -0.68 13.21 12.92
CA ARG A 188 0.39 13.14 11.91
C ARG A 188 -0.11 12.93 10.48
N ALA A 189 -1.35 12.50 10.34
CA ALA A 189 -1.96 12.13 9.08
C ALA A 189 -3.41 12.61 9.05
N TYR A 190 -3.91 12.80 7.83
CA TYR A 190 -5.26 13.26 7.55
C TYR A 190 -6.31 12.29 8.11
N PRO A 191 -7.29 12.75 8.93
CA PRO A 191 -8.19 11.87 9.67
C PRO A 191 -8.95 10.84 8.83
N MET A 192 -9.48 11.21 7.66
CA MET A 192 -10.21 10.25 6.79
C MET A 192 -9.29 9.13 6.29
N ASP A 193 -8.04 9.44 5.98
CA ASP A 193 -7.07 8.44 5.56
C ASP A 193 -6.60 7.57 6.74
N VAL A 194 -6.61 8.10 7.97
CA VAL A 194 -6.38 7.31 9.21
C VAL A 194 -7.51 6.30 9.42
N GLU A 195 -8.75 6.69 9.17
CA GLU A 195 -9.88 5.75 9.24
C GLU A 195 -9.74 4.64 8.20
N TRP A 196 -9.30 4.98 6.99
CA TRP A 196 -9.04 3.98 5.95
C TRP A 196 -7.90 3.03 6.32
N PHE A 197 -6.84 3.54 6.96
CA PHE A 197 -5.76 2.72 7.53
C PHE A 197 -6.31 1.70 8.54
N VAL A 198 -7.14 2.14 9.48
CA VAL A 198 -7.74 1.27 10.50
C VAL A 198 -8.65 0.22 9.86
N TYR A 199 -9.50 0.63 8.92
CA TYR A 199 -10.40 -0.28 8.21
C TYR A 199 -9.61 -1.38 7.47
N THR A 200 -8.56 -0.98 6.75
CA THR A 200 -7.71 -1.91 6.00
C THR A 200 -7.01 -2.90 6.94
N PHE A 201 -6.48 -2.43 8.08
CA PHE A 201 -5.82 -3.31 9.04
C PHE A 201 -6.77 -4.28 9.73
N LYS A 202 -8.02 -3.86 10.00
CA LYS A 202 -9.08 -4.74 10.51
C LYS A 202 -9.45 -5.80 9.45
N GLY A 203 -9.64 -5.41 8.20
CA GLY A 203 -9.95 -6.33 7.10
C GLY A 203 -8.81 -7.32 6.77
N LEU A 204 -7.55 -6.92 6.98
CA LEU A 204 -6.36 -7.79 6.85
C LEU A 204 -6.09 -8.65 8.08
N SER A 205 -6.94 -8.57 9.10
CA SER A 205 -6.92 -9.54 10.19
C SER A 205 -7.82 -10.68 9.80
N CYS A 206 -7.25 -11.87 9.57
CA CYS A 206 -8.05 -13.08 9.49
C CYS A 206 -8.87 -13.14 10.77
N THR A 207 -10.18 -12.86 10.67
CA THR A 207 -11.08 -12.98 11.80
C THR A 207 -11.01 -14.42 12.25
N PRO A 208 -10.69 -14.70 13.51
CA PRO A 208 -10.90 -16.02 14.07
C PRO A 208 -12.36 -16.39 13.85
N LYS A 209 -12.65 -17.67 13.63
CA LYS A 209 -14.03 -18.16 13.51
C LYS A 209 -14.86 -17.88 14.77
N ASP A 210 -14.20 -17.52 15.88
CA ASP A 210 -14.82 -17.22 17.16
C ASP A 210 -14.81 -15.70 17.46
N PRO A 211 -15.99 -15.05 17.57
CA PRO A 211 -16.09 -13.64 17.93
C PRO A 211 -15.57 -13.32 19.35
N ALA A 212 -15.30 -14.32 20.21
CA ALA A 212 -14.70 -14.13 21.53
C ALA A 212 -13.22 -13.67 21.49
N GLU A 213 -12.54 -13.81 20.35
CA GLU A 213 -11.15 -13.37 20.19
C GLU A 213 -11.00 -11.87 19.85
N ASN A 214 -12.11 -11.13 19.72
CA ASN A 214 -12.13 -9.69 19.37
C ASN A 214 -11.82 -8.74 20.53
N LEU A 215 -11.19 -9.22 21.60
CA LEU A 215 -10.89 -8.42 22.79
C LEU A 215 -9.42 -8.00 22.90
N PHE A 216 -8.73 -7.64 21.81
CA PHE A 216 -7.36 -7.07 21.89
C PHE A 216 -7.04 -6.03 20.80
#